data_AF-A0A4Q6FCN4-F1
#
_entry.id   AF-A0A4Q6FCN4-F1
#
_cell.length_a   1.000
_cell.length_b   1.000
_cell.length_c   1.000
_cell.angle_alpha   90.00
_cell.angle_beta   90.00
_cell.angle_gamma   90.00
#
_symmetry.space_group_name_H-M   'P 1'
#
loop_
_entity.id
_entity.type
_entity.pdbx_description
1 polymer ?
#
loop_
_entity_poly.entity_id
_entity_poly.type
_entity_poly.pdbx_seq_one_letter_code
_entity_poly.pdbx_strand_id
1 'polypeptide(L)'
;MTLSKGNKIVEVDKIVMSAPLPNNEINRVLTLQNYNILDTPPEVAFDHVTKMAAHYLHSPLSFVTFIDADRQWIKSCFGVDMQQSDRKLSFCAHAILSNKVMIVSNALSDSRFRDNPLVSGEPHIRAYAGAPL
;
A
#
# COMPACT_ATOMS: atom_id res chain seq x y z
N MET A 1 -28.45 -14.16 -12.78
CA MET A 1 -27.95 -12.96 -13.48
C MET A 1 -26.53 -12.75 -13.01
N THR A 2 -25.61 -12.92 -13.94
CA THR A 2 -24.21 -13.31 -13.75
C THR A 2 -23.31 -12.09 -13.68
N LEU A 3 -22.40 -12.01 -12.71
CA LEU A 3 -21.06 -11.44 -12.91
C LEU A 3 -20.06 -12.15 -11.98
N SER A 4 -19.63 -13.34 -12.41
CA SER A 4 -18.27 -13.83 -12.22
C SER A 4 -17.47 -13.42 -13.46
N LYS A 5 -16.34 -12.73 -13.25
CA LYS A 5 -15.23 -12.41 -14.18
C LYS A 5 -14.60 -11.10 -13.69
N GLY A 6 -13.32 -10.99 -13.32
CA GLY A 6 -12.23 -11.94 -13.35
C GLY A 6 -11.06 -11.34 -12.58
N ASN A 7 -10.40 -12.17 -11.78
CA ASN A 7 -9.07 -11.87 -11.25
C ASN A 7 -8.12 -11.73 -12.44
N LYS A 8 -7.82 -10.49 -12.85
CA LYS A 8 -6.65 -10.22 -13.68
C LYS A 8 -5.43 -10.32 -12.77
N ILE A 9 -4.79 -11.48 -12.81
CA ILE A 9 -3.41 -11.65 -12.41
C ILE A 9 -2.62 -10.65 -13.28
N VAL A 10 -2.02 -9.64 -12.66
CA VAL A 10 -1.13 -8.73 -13.37
C VAL A 10 0.11 -9.54 -13.74
N GLU A 11 0.32 -9.81 -15.03
CA GLU A 11 1.58 -10.37 -15.55
C GLU A 11 2.69 -9.35 -15.31
N VAL A 12 3.72 -9.75 -14.55
CA VAL A 12 4.78 -8.87 -14.04
C VAL A 12 6.08 -9.07 -14.86
N ASP A 13 6.05 -8.72 -16.14
CA ASP A 13 7.27 -8.72 -17.00
C ASP A 13 7.93 -7.33 -17.12
N LYS A 14 7.54 -6.37 -16.28
CA LYS A 14 8.26 -5.09 -16.12
C LYS A 14 9.12 -5.16 -14.87
N ILE A 15 10.39 -4.74 -14.99
CA ILE A 15 11.33 -4.60 -13.86
C ILE A 15 10.80 -3.49 -12.95
N VAL A 16 10.02 -3.85 -11.94
CA VAL A 16 9.56 -2.92 -10.90
C VAL A 16 10.67 -2.77 -9.86
N MET A 17 11.04 -1.53 -9.51
CA MET A 17 11.94 -1.28 -8.39
C MET A 17 11.21 -1.58 -7.07
N SER A 18 11.46 -2.75 -6.49
CA SER A 18 10.94 -3.09 -5.16
C SER A 18 11.69 -2.32 -4.07
N ALA A 19 10.99 -1.99 -2.98
CA ALA A 19 11.62 -1.42 -1.80
C ALA A 19 12.74 -2.33 -1.26
N PRO A 20 13.92 -1.80 -0.89
CA PRO A 20 14.90 -2.58 -0.15
C PRO A 20 14.34 -2.97 1.22
N LEU A 21 14.88 -4.05 1.79
CA LEU A 21 14.51 -4.45 3.14
C LEU A 21 15.24 -3.55 4.17
N PRO A 22 14.56 -3.10 5.23
CA PRO A 22 15.21 -2.49 6.39
C PRO A 22 16.28 -3.40 7.01
N ASN A 23 17.32 -2.82 7.61
CA ASN A 23 18.36 -3.60 8.31
C ASN A 23 17.81 -4.47 9.46
N ASN A 24 16.68 -4.06 10.05
CA ASN A 24 16.00 -4.75 11.15
C ASN A 24 14.77 -5.54 10.69
N GLU A 25 14.71 -5.96 9.42
CA GLU A 25 13.50 -6.55 8.82
C GLU A 25 12.93 -7.73 9.60
N ILE A 26 13.78 -8.65 10.08
CA ILE A 26 13.35 -9.81 10.89
C ILE A 26 12.62 -9.33 12.15
N ASN A 27 13.22 -8.41 12.89
CA ASN A 27 12.62 -7.87 14.12
C ASN A 27 11.34 -7.08 13.82
N ARG A 28 11.30 -6.34 12.72
CA ARG A 28 10.13 -5.57 12.30
C ARG A 28 8.93 -6.48 11.99
N VAL A 29 9.14 -7.55 11.22
CA VAL A 29 8.09 -8.52 10.89
C VAL A 29 7.64 -9.28 12.13
N LEU A 30 8.56 -9.76 12.97
CA LEU A 30 8.21 -10.41 14.24
C LEU A 30 7.38 -9.49 15.15
N THR A 31 7.76 -8.21 15.23
CA THR A 31 7.00 -7.22 16.00
C THR A 31 5.59 -7.04 15.44
N LEU A 32 5.44 -6.95 14.11
CA LEU A 32 4.14 -6.86 13.46
C LEU A 32 3.26 -8.09 13.75
N GLN A 33 3.83 -9.29 13.66
CA GLN A 33 3.11 -10.55 13.94
C GLN A 33 2.64 -10.61 15.40
N ASN A 34 3.46 -10.14 16.34
CA ASN A 34 3.12 -10.11 17.77
C ASN A 34 1.92 -9.20 18.10
N TYR A 35 1.61 -8.22 17.26
CA TYR A 35 0.38 -7.41 17.45
C TYR A 35 -0.89 -8.20 17.14
N ASN A 36 -0.82 -9.37 16.51
CA ASN A 36 -1.97 -10.18 16.08
C ASN A 36 -3.02 -9.37 15.29
N ILE A 37 -2.56 -8.37 14.53
CA ILE A 37 -3.42 -7.44 13.78
C ILE A 37 -3.67 -7.90 12.33
N LEU A 38 -2.76 -8.71 11.78
CA LEU A 38 -2.87 -9.21 10.41
C LEU A 38 -4.04 -10.19 10.28
N ASP A 39 -4.70 -10.19 9.12
CA ASP A 39 -5.84 -11.05 8.77
C ASP A 39 -7.02 -10.99 9.77
N THR A 40 -7.11 -9.89 10.52
CA THR A 40 -8.25 -9.62 11.40
C THR A 40 -9.38 -8.91 10.65
N PRO A 41 -10.63 -9.01 11.13
CA PRO A 41 -11.76 -8.29 10.53
C PRO A 41 -11.55 -6.77 10.47
N PRO A 42 -12.26 -6.06 9.59
CA PRO A 42 -12.31 -4.60 9.59
C PRO A 42 -12.75 -4.04 10.95
N GLU A 43 -12.25 -2.86 11.28
CA GLU A 43 -12.50 -2.20 12.55
C GLU A 43 -12.86 -0.73 12.31
N VAL A 44 -13.98 -0.29 12.91
CA VAL A 44 -14.56 1.05 12.72
C VAL A 44 -13.56 2.17 13.01
N ALA A 45 -12.67 1.98 13.99
CA ALA A 45 -11.65 2.96 14.33
C ALA A 45 -10.69 3.23 13.17
N PHE A 46 -10.22 2.19 12.47
CA PHE A 46 -9.34 2.36 11.31
C PHE A 46 -10.10 2.92 10.10
N ASP A 47 -11.37 2.54 9.92
CA ASP A 47 -12.22 3.09 8.86
C ASP A 47 -12.49 4.59 9.02
N HIS A 48 -12.59 5.07 10.26
CA HIS A 48 -12.67 6.50 10.51
C HIS A 48 -11.38 7.22 10.10
N VAL A 49 -10.21 6.65 10.38
CA VAL A 49 -8.92 7.23 9.99
C VAL A 49 -8.82 7.35 8.46
N THR A 50 -9.10 6.29 7.71
CA THR A 50 -8.99 6.32 6.24
C THR A 50 -10.00 7.28 5.60
N LYS A 51 -11.25 7.30 6.09
CA LYS A 51 -12.29 8.25 5.65
C LYS A 51 -11.90 9.70 5.93
N MET A 52 -11.42 9.99 7.13
CA MET A 52 -10.98 11.34 7.50
C MET A 52 -9.79 11.78 6.66
N ALA A 53 -8.76 10.93 6.51
CA ALA A 53 -7.60 11.24 5.69
C ALA A 53 -7.99 11.51 4.22
N ALA A 54 -8.86 10.69 3.64
CA ALA A 54 -9.37 10.91 2.29
C ALA A 54 -10.12 12.24 2.18
N HIS A 55 -10.99 12.54 3.15
CA HIS A 55 -11.78 13.77 3.17
C HIS A 55 -10.92 15.03 3.28
N TYR A 56 -10.03 15.11 4.28
CA TYR A 56 -9.21 16.30 4.52
C TYR A 56 -8.13 16.54 3.46
N LEU A 57 -7.62 15.47 2.85
CA LEU A 57 -6.59 15.55 1.81
C LEU A 57 -7.18 15.58 0.40
N HIS A 58 -8.51 15.53 0.27
CA HIS A 58 -9.21 15.38 -1.01
C HIS A 58 -8.64 14.25 -1.88
N SER A 59 -8.22 13.16 -1.25
CA SER A 59 -7.63 12.01 -1.93
C SER A 59 -8.72 11.00 -2.29
N PRO A 60 -8.76 10.48 -3.53
CA PRO A 60 -9.73 9.46 -3.91
C PRO A 60 -9.47 8.12 -3.21
N LEU A 61 -8.23 7.88 -2.79
CA LEU A 61 -7.80 6.66 -2.12
C LEU A 61 -7.08 6.99 -0.80
N SER A 62 -7.34 6.20 0.24
CA SER A 62 -6.65 6.29 1.52
C SER A 62 -6.59 4.92 2.17
N PHE A 63 -5.50 4.63 2.88
CA PHE A 63 -5.23 3.30 3.40
C PHE A 63 -4.57 3.34 4.77
N VAL A 64 -4.92 2.37 5.62
CA VAL A 64 -4.06 1.91 6.70
C VAL A 64 -3.54 0.54 6.31
N THR A 65 -2.22 0.41 6.16
CA THR A 65 -1.58 -0.81 5.67
C THR A 65 -0.47 -1.27 6.60
N PHE A 66 -0.33 -2.58 6.73
CA PHE A 66 0.77 -3.23 7.43
C PHE A 66 1.64 -3.99 6.42
N ILE A 67 2.95 -3.78 6.48
CA ILE A 67 3.91 -4.40 5.56
C ILE A 67 4.42 -5.69 6.18
N ASP A 68 3.93 -6.83 5.69
CA ASP A 68 4.38 -8.16 6.09
C ASP A 68 5.62 -8.57 5.27
N ALA A 69 6.14 -9.78 5.47
CA ALA A 69 7.33 -10.28 4.80
C ALA A 69 7.26 -10.15 3.26
N ASP A 70 6.14 -10.57 2.65
CA ASP A 70 5.95 -10.67 1.20
C ASP A 70 4.73 -9.89 0.66
N ARG A 71 3.89 -9.35 1.55
CA ARG A 71 2.66 -8.62 1.18
C ARG A 71 2.52 -7.28 1.90
N GLN A 72 1.75 -6.39 1.27
CA GLN A 72 1.11 -5.28 1.96
C GLN A 72 -0.31 -5.72 2.31
N TRP A 73 -0.59 -5.88 3.60
CA TRP A 73 -1.92 -6.18 4.09
C TRP A 73 -2.67 -4.88 4.44
N ILE A 74 -3.94 -4.79 4.09
CA ILE A 74 -4.74 -3.57 4.19
C ILE A 74 -5.75 -3.74 5.33
N LYS A 75 -5.55 -2.99 6.42
CA LYS A 75 -6.45 -3.01 7.59
C LYS A 75 -7.72 -2.22 7.34
N SER A 76 -7.59 -1.14 6.60
CA SER A 76 -8.70 -0.29 6.17
C SER A 76 -8.33 0.43 4.88
N CYS A 77 -9.33 0.64 4.03
CA CYS A 77 -9.20 1.39 2.80
C CYS A 77 -10.44 2.26 2.53
N PHE A 78 -10.23 3.32 1.77
CA PHE A 78 -11.28 4.17 1.23
C PHE A 78 -11.10 4.30 -0.29
N GLY A 79 -12.21 4.27 -1.03
CA GLY A 79 -12.24 4.49 -2.49
C GLY A 79 -11.89 3.28 -3.35
N VAL A 80 -11.54 2.14 -2.73
CA VAL A 80 -11.31 0.86 -3.41
C VAL A 80 -11.64 -0.28 -2.44
N ASP A 81 -12.01 -1.45 -2.96
CA ASP A 81 -12.12 -2.68 -2.18
C ASP A 81 -10.91 -3.57 -2.45
N MET A 82 -9.95 -3.55 -1.53
CA MET A 82 -8.69 -4.30 -1.64
C MET A 82 -8.23 -4.74 -0.26
N GLN A 83 -7.86 -6.02 -0.14
CA GLN A 83 -7.44 -6.60 1.14
C GLN A 83 -5.92 -6.73 1.27
N GLN A 84 -5.21 -6.93 0.15
CA GLN A 84 -3.75 -7.03 0.14
C GLN A 84 -3.18 -6.80 -1.27
N SER A 85 -1.90 -6.45 -1.34
CA SER A 85 -1.10 -6.41 -2.56
C SER A 85 0.25 -7.08 -2.36
N ASP A 86 0.93 -7.41 -3.46
CA ASP A 86 2.35 -7.80 -3.41
C ASP A 86 3.17 -6.64 -2.82
N ARG A 87 4.08 -6.94 -1.88
CA ARG A 87 4.99 -5.95 -1.28
C ARG A 87 5.88 -5.29 -2.32
N LYS A 88 6.26 -5.99 -3.39
CA LYS A 88 7.11 -5.46 -4.47
C LYS A 88 6.49 -4.28 -5.19
N LEU A 89 5.15 -4.18 -5.20
CA LEU A 89 4.42 -3.09 -5.84
C LEU A 89 4.08 -1.94 -4.86
N SER A 90 4.39 -2.11 -3.57
CA SER A 90 3.91 -1.24 -2.50
C SER A 90 4.72 0.05 -2.38
N PHE A 91 4.04 1.18 -2.46
CA PHE A 91 4.60 2.48 -2.05
C PHE A 91 4.90 2.50 -0.55
N CYS A 92 4.02 1.91 0.26
CA CYS A 92 4.17 1.85 1.72
C CYS A 92 5.43 1.09 2.14
N ALA A 93 5.86 0.07 1.39
CA ALA A 93 7.12 -0.63 1.63
C ALA A 93 8.34 0.29 1.51
N HIS A 94 8.29 1.32 0.64
CA HIS A 94 9.32 2.37 0.62
C HIS A 94 9.15 3.36 1.77
N ALA A 95 7.91 3.67 2.17
CA ALA A 95 7.63 4.64 3.23
C ALA A 95 8.20 4.20 4.59
N ILE A 96 8.11 2.91 4.93
CA ILE A 96 8.57 2.38 6.23
C ILE A 96 10.10 2.41 6.41
N LEU A 97 10.87 2.75 5.36
CA LEU A 97 12.33 2.84 5.42
C LEU A 97 12.83 4.11 6.12
N SER A 98 11.93 5.01 6.49
CA SER A 98 12.21 6.23 7.23
C SER A 98 11.13 6.46 8.27
N ASN A 99 11.43 7.26 9.30
CA ASN A 99 10.44 7.76 10.28
C ASN A 99 9.78 9.08 9.83
N LYS A 100 10.00 9.50 8.58
CA LYS A 100 9.45 10.74 8.02
C LYS A 100 8.33 10.41 7.04
N VAL A 101 7.39 11.35 6.88
CA VAL A 101 6.38 11.28 5.83
C VAL A 101 7.09 11.23 4.47
N MET A 102 6.77 10.21 3.68
CA MET A 102 7.19 10.12 2.28
C MET A 102 6.16 10.83 1.41
N ILE A 103 6.60 11.86 0.68
CA ILE A 103 5.77 12.57 -0.29
C ILE A 103 6.32 12.31 -1.70
N VAL A 104 5.44 11.90 -2.59
CA VAL A 104 5.68 11.74 -4.03
C VAL A 104 4.66 12.62 -4.73
N SER A 105 5.08 13.76 -5.26
CA SER A 105 4.17 14.69 -5.93
C SER A 105 3.75 14.21 -7.31
N ASN A 106 4.62 13.46 -8.01
CA ASN A 106 4.32 12.82 -9.29
C ASN A 106 5.10 11.51 -9.46
N ALA A 107 4.40 10.38 -9.36
CA ALA A 107 4.94 9.04 -9.47
C ALA A 107 5.49 8.71 -10.87
N LEU A 108 5.02 9.39 -11.92
CA LEU A 108 5.61 9.25 -13.28
C LEU A 108 7.03 9.83 -13.36
N SER A 109 7.33 10.82 -12.52
CA SER A 109 8.65 11.45 -12.46
C SER A 109 9.57 10.80 -11.42
N ASP A 110 9.03 10.03 -10.50
CA ASP A 110 9.79 9.36 -9.44
C ASP A 110 10.44 8.07 -9.97
N SER A 111 11.76 7.94 -9.83
CA SER A 111 12.49 6.75 -10.31
C SER A 111 12.06 5.47 -9.60
N ARG A 112 11.55 5.56 -8.37
CA ARG A 112 11.09 4.40 -7.61
C ARG A 112 9.78 3.82 -8.15
N PHE A 113 8.95 4.67 -8.77
CA PHE A 113 7.55 4.32 -9.05
C PHE A 113 7.13 4.45 -10.51
N ARG A 114 7.90 5.11 -11.37
CA ARG A 114 7.51 5.37 -12.77
C ARG A 114 7.16 4.10 -13.57
N ASP A 115 7.83 2.99 -13.25
CA ASP A 115 7.61 1.69 -13.91
C ASP A 115 6.65 0.78 -13.14
N ASN A 116 6.10 1.25 -12.02
CA ASN A 116 5.13 0.49 -11.23
C ASN A 116 3.81 0.32 -12.03
N PRO A 117 3.24 -0.90 -12.10
CA PRO A 117 1.95 -1.14 -12.74
C PRO A 117 0.81 -0.26 -12.22
N LEU A 118 0.82 0.12 -10.94
CA LEU A 118 -0.20 0.99 -10.34
C LEU A 118 -0.08 2.45 -10.80
N VAL A 119 1.05 2.82 -11.41
CA VAL A 119 1.32 4.17 -11.95
C VAL A 119 1.09 4.18 -13.46
N SER A 120 1.69 3.21 -14.16
CA SER A 120 1.64 3.11 -15.62
C SER A 120 0.31 2.52 -16.13
N GLY A 121 -0.34 1.67 -15.34
CA GLY A 121 -1.70 1.15 -15.56
C GLY A 121 -2.65 1.62 -14.47
N GLU A 122 -3.84 1.01 -14.41
CA GLU A 122 -4.84 1.30 -13.38
C GLU A 122 -4.27 1.05 -11.96
N PRO A 123 -4.55 1.92 -10.97
CA PRO A 123 -5.47 3.06 -11.01
C PRO A 123 -4.81 4.40 -11.40
N HIS A 124 -3.66 4.37 -12.07
CA HIS A 124 -2.91 5.55 -12.50
C HIS A 124 -2.49 6.47 -11.36
N ILE A 125 -1.89 5.92 -10.30
CA ILE A 125 -1.37 6.68 -9.15
C ILE A 125 -0.43 7.78 -9.65
N ARG A 126 -0.67 9.02 -9.20
CA ARG A 126 0.18 10.19 -9.51
C ARG A 126 0.79 10.77 -8.26
N ALA A 127 0.00 11.02 -7.23
CA ALA A 127 0.51 11.52 -5.96
C ALA A 127 0.43 10.41 -4.89
N TYR A 128 1.38 10.42 -3.97
CA TYR A 128 1.38 9.57 -2.79
C TYR A 128 1.91 10.35 -1.59
N ALA A 129 1.23 10.23 -0.45
CA ALA A 129 1.72 10.68 0.84
C ALA A 129 1.54 9.54 1.84
N GLY A 130 2.63 9.09 2.46
CA GLY A 130 2.61 7.98 3.40
C GLY A 130 3.39 8.31 4.66
N ALA A 131 2.73 8.22 5.81
CA ALA A 131 3.36 8.33 7.12
C ALA A 131 3.62 6.91 7.67
N PRO A 132 4.85 6.58 8.09
CA PRO A 132 5.13 5.33 8.79
C PRO A 132 4.42 5.31 10.16
N LEU A 133 3.95 4.12 10.58
CA LEU A 133 3.29 3.86 11.86
C LEU A 133 4.26 3.21 12.86
#